data_AF-A0A820RZ66-F1
#
_entry.id   AF-A0A820RZ66-F1
#
_cell.length_a   1.000
_cell.length_b   1.000
_cell.length_c   1.000
_cell.angle_alpha   90.00
_cell.angle_beta   90.00
_cell.angle_gamma   90.00
#
_symmetry.space_group_name_H-M   'P 1'
#
loop_
_entity.id
_entity.type
_entity.pdbx_description
1 polymer ?
#
loop_
_entity_poly.entity_id
_entity_poly.type
_entity_poly.pdbx_seq_one_letter_code
_entity_poly.pdbx_strand_id
1 'polypeptide(L)'
;MITLDADAKVVQGLVKLCQEIHQSAAVMTIKYRDEMSRHNYVTPTSYLELLNIFSKIFGKKKDELVFAKKRTKTGLDKLLSTENDVV
;
A
#
# COMPACT_ATOMS: atom_id res chain seq x y z
N MET A 1 -0.37 17.20 3.93
CA MET A 1 -1.48 16.53 3.21
C MET A 1 -0.90 15.26 2.61
N ILE A 2 -1.48 14.08 2.86
CA ILE A 2 -0.94 12.80 2.39
C ILE A 2 -1.15 12.75 0.86
N THR A 3 -0.14 13.15 0.09
CA THR A 3 -0.15 13.10 -1.37
C THR A 3 0.35 11.73 -1.81
N LEU A 4 -0.60 10.83 -2.10
CA LEU A 4 -0.33 9.58 -2.82
C LEU A 4 -0.10 9.92 -4.30
N ASP A 5 1.12 9.71 -4.79
CA ASP A 5 1.45 9.81 -6.21
C ASP A 5 0.93 8.59 -6.97
N ALA A 6 -0.39 8.56 -7.17
CA ALA A 6 -1.14 7.50 -7.83
C ALA A 6 -2.32 8.06 -8.63
N ASP A 7 -2.75 7.31 -9.64
CA ASP A 7 -3.94 7.64 -10.44
C ASP A 7 -5.19 7.74 -9.56
N ALA A 8 -6.12 8.64 -9.90
CA ALA A 8 -7.34 8.91 -9.16
C ALA A 8 -8.18 7.65 -8.93
N LYS A 9 -8.21 6.74 -9.91
CA LYS A 9 -8.90 5.44 -9.78
C LYS A 9 -8.27 4.57 -8.70
N VAL A 10 -6.93 4.55 -8.62
CA VAL A 10 -6.20 3.82 -7.59
C VAL A 10 -6.49 4.44 -6.22
N VAL A 11 -6.41 5.76 -6.11
CA VAL A 11 -6.71 6.49 -4.86
C VAL A 11 -8.11 6.18 -4.35
N GLN A 12 -9.14 6.20 -5.21
CA GLN A 12 -10.50 5.82 -4.82
C GLN A 12 -10.59 4.38 -4.32
N GLY A 13 -9.93 3.43 -5.01
CA GLY A 13 -9.86 2.04 -4.57
C GLY A 13 -9.21 1.89 -3.20
N LEU A 14 -8.13 2.64 -2.94
CA LEU A 14 -7.44 2.64 -1.64
C LEU A 14 -8.29 3.21 -0.51
N VAL A 15 -9.04 4.28 -0.77
CA VAL A 15 -9.98 4.85 0.21
C VAL A 15 -11.04 3.82 0.59
N LYS A 16 -11.63 3.15 -0.40
CA LYS A 16 -12.63 2.10 -0.17
C LYS A 16 -12.05 0.93 0.63
N LEU A 17 -10.85 0.47 0.29
CA LEU A 17 -10.17 -0.59 1.03
C LEU A 17 -9.94 -0.21 2.50
N CYS A 18 -9.42 0.99 2.76
CA CYS A 18 -9.19 1.44 4.13
C CYS A 18 -10.50 1.55 4.93
N GLN A 19 -11.59 1.99 4.29
CA GLN A 19 -12.92 2.03 4.90
C GLN A 19 -13.41 0.62 5.29
N GLU A 20 -13.31 -0.36 4.37
CA GLU A 20 -13.70 -1.74 4.63
C GLU A 20 -12.89 -2.37 5.76
N ILE A 21 -11.57 -2.17 5.77
CA ILE A 21 -10.68 -2.64 6.86
C ILE A 21 -11.13 -2.06 8.20
N HIS A 22 -11.35 -0.74 8.27
CA HIS A 22 -11.71 -0.07 9.51
C HIS A 22 -13.08 -0.52 10.04
N GLN A 23 -14.06 -0.69 9.16
CA GLN A 23 -15.38 -1.22 9.51
C GLN A 23 -15.29 -2.67 9.99
N SER A 24 -14.48 -3.51 9.33
CA SER A 24 -14.29 -4.90 9.78
C SER A 24 -13.66 -4.99 11.18
N ALA A 25 -12.72 -4.10 11.51
CA ALA A 25 -12.13 -4.02 12.83
C ALA A 25 -13.15 -3.61 13.90
N ALA A 26 -14.09 -2.72 13.57
CA ALA A 26 -15.19 -2.34 14.46
C ALA A 26 -16.13 -3.52 14.74
N VAL A 27 -16.50 -4.29 13.70
CA VAL A 27 -17.30 -5.51 13.86
C VAL A 27 -16.58 -6.54 14.72
N MET A 28 -15.29 -6.77 14.45
CA MET A 28 -14.50 -7.73 15.22
C MET A 28 -14.35 -7.31 16.69
N THR A 29 -14.29 -6.01 16.96
CA THR A 29 -14.24 -5.47 18.32
C THR A 29 -15.50 -5.81 19.12
N ILE A 30 -16.68 -5.77 18.50
CA ILE A 30 -17.94 -6.19 19.14
C ILE A 30 -17.89 -7.69 19.45
N LYS A 31 -17.51 -8.51 18.47
CA LYS A 31 -17.38 -9.96 18.64
C LYS A 31 -16.38 -10.32 19.75
N TYR A 32 -15.25 -9.63 19.79
CA TYR A 32 -14.20 -9.83 20.79
C TYR A 32 -14.68 -9.52 22.22
N ARG A 33 -15.49 -8.46 22.36
CA ARG A 33 -16.14 -8.14 23.63
C ARG A 33 -17.11 -9.23 24.03
N ASP A 34 -17.94 -9.71 23.11
CA ASP A 34 -18.99 -10.69 23.42
C ASP A 34 -18.39 -12.08 23.76
N GLU A 35 -17.28 -12.47 23.11
CA GLU A 35 -16.63 -13.77 23.32
C GLU A 35 -15.63 -13.77 24.47
N MET A 36 -14.87 -12.70 24.67
CA MET A 36 -13.79 -12.64 25.67
C MET A 36 -14.05 -11.66 26.81
N SER A 37 -15.17 -10.93 26.80
CA SER A 37 -15.46 -9.85 27.77
C SER A 37 -14.37 -8.75 27.80
N ARG A 38 -13.63 -8.56 26.70
CA ARG A 38 -12.54 -7.57 26.58
C ARG A 38 -12.95 -6.41 25.69
N HIS A 39 -12.68 -5.20 26.15
CA HIS A 39 -12.98 -3.97 25.41
C HIS A 39 -11.81 -3.58 24.50
N ASN A 40 -12.13 -3.29 23.24
CA ASN A 40 -11.26 -2.62 22.28
C ASN A 40 -12.04 -1.43 21.70
N TYR A 41 -11.35 -0.40 21.20
CA TYR A 41 -11.99 0.81 20.68
C TYR A 41 -11.45 1.17 19.30
N VAL A 42 -12.37 1.26 18.34
CA VAL A 42 -12.08 1.73 17.00
C VAL A 42 -12.50 3.20 16.92
N THR A 43 -11.53 4.08 16.68
CA THR A 43 -11.73 5.55 16.75
C THR A 43 -11.35 6.24 15.45
N PRO A 44 -11.86 7.44 15.17
CA PRO A 44 -11.42 8.24 14.02
C PRO A 44 -9.91 8.46 13.98
N THR A 45 -9.25 8.60 15.14
CA THR A 45 -7.78 8.72 15.22
C THR A 45 -7.08 7.47 14.69
N SER A 46 -7.52 6.28 15.09
CA SER A 46 -6.97 5.01 14.57
C SER A 46 -7.20 4.84 13.05
N TYR A 47 -8.24 5.46 12.49
CA TYR A 47 -8.43 5.50 11.04
C TYR A 47 -7.39 6.39 10.36
N LEU A 48 -7.09 7.57 10.91
CA LEU A 48 -6.04 8.45 10.38
C LEU A 48 -4.65 7.79 10.46
N GLU A 49 -4.39 7.04 11.52
CA GLU A 49 -3.17 6.23 11.65
C GLU A 49 -3.10 5.14 10.56
N LEU A 50 -4.21 4.42 10.32
CA LEU A 50 -4.33 3.45 9.23
C LEU A 50 -3.98 4.09 7.87
N LEU A 51 -4.57 5.24 7.55
CA LEU A 51 -4.30 5.96 6.30
C LEU A 51 -2.81 6.34 6.17
N ASN A 52 -2.19 6.80 7.25
CA ASN A 52 -0.78 7.18 7.27
C ASN A 52 0.14 5.96 7.07
N ILE A 53 -0.14 4.86 7.78
CA ILE A 53 0.62 3.60 7.64
C ILE A 53 0.48 3.08 6.21
N PHE A 54 -0.73 3.05 5.68
CA PHE A 54 -0.99 2.57 4.34
C PHE A 54 -0.25 3.40 3.29
N SER A 55 -0.28 4.73 3.40
CA SER A 55 0.45 5.61 2.49
C SER A 55 1.96 5.34 2.50
N LYS A 56 2.55 5.08 3.68
CA LYS A 56 3.98 4.75 3.80
C LYS A 56 4.30 3.41 3.15
N ILE A 57 3.48 2.38 3.38
CA ILE A 57 3.65 1.05 2.78
C ILE A 57 3.53 1.14 1.26
N PHE A 58 2.54 1.88 0.76
CA PHE A 58 2.34 2.07 -0.67
C PHE A 58 3.55 2.72 -1.34
N GLY A 59 4.07 3.82 -0.76
CA GLY A 59 5.28 4.48 -1.26
C GLY A 59 6.47 3.52 -1.32
N LYS A 60 6.73 2.79 -0.23
CA LYS A 60 7.81 1.79 -0.19
C LYS A 60 7.66 0.71 -1.27
N LYS A 61 6.43 0.19 -1.46
CA LYS A 61 6.17 -0.84 -2.48
C LYS A 61 6.32 -0.31 -3.90
N LYS A 62 5.92 0.94 -4.14
CA LYS A 62 6.14 1.62 -5.42
C LYS A 62 7.63 1.77 -5.71
N ASP A 63 8.43 2.19 -4.72
CA ASP A 63 9.88 2.35 -4.87
C ASP A 63 10.58 1.01 -5.15
N GLU A 64 10.20 -0.05 -4.44
CA GLU A 64 10.67 -1.43 -4.70
C GLU A 64 10.40 -1.85 -6.16
N LEU A 65 9.19 -1.57 -6.67
CA LEU A 65 8.80 -1.89 -8.05
C LEU A 65 9.59 -1.07 -9.08
N VAL A 66 9.70 0.24 -8.87
CA VAL A 66 10.45 1.14 -9.77
C VAL A 66 11.92 0.73 -9.83
N PHE A 67 12.52 0.41 -8.68
CA PHE A 67 13.89 -0.09 -8.61
C PHE A 67 14.07 -1.39 -9.39
N ALA A 68 13.18 -2.37 -9.19
CA ALA A 68 13.22 -3.63 -9.92
C ALA A 68 13.10 -3.42 -11.44
N LYS A 69 12.17 -2.55 -11.87
CA LYS A 69 11.99 -2.19 -13.29
C LYS A 69 13.25 -1.54 -13.87
N LYS A 70 13.87 -0.60 -13.15
CA LYS A 70 15.10 0.06 -13.58
C LYS A 70 16.24 -0.95 -13.74
N ARG A 71 16.41 -1.86 -12.78
CA ARG A 71 17.43 -2.91 -12.85
C ARG A 71 17.25 -3.80 -14.07
N THR A 72 16.02 -4.24 -14.35
CA THR A 72 15.72 -5.05 -15.55
C THR A 72 16.00 -4.28 -16.83
N LYS A 73 15.59 -3.00 -16.90
CA LYS A 73 15.89 -2.14 -18.05
C LYS A 73 17.39 -2.01 -18.28
N THR A 74 18.17 -1.71 -17.23
CA THR A 74 19.63 -1.63 -17.33
C THR A 74 20.26 -2.94 -17.79
N GLY A 75 19.73 -4.10 -17.36
CA GLY A 75 20.17 -5.39 -17.85
C GLY A 75 19.93 -5.57 -19.35
N LEU A 76 18.72 -5.26 -19.82
CA LEU A 76 18.36 -5.32 -21.24
C LEU A 76 19.18 -4.35 -22.09
N ASP A 77 19.34 -3.11 -21.64
CA ASP A 77 20.13 -2.08 -22.34
C ASP A 77 21.59 -2.56 -22.52
N LYS A 78 22.17 -3.23 -21.51
CA LYS A 78 23.51 -3.82 -21.61
C LYS A 78 23.60 -4.96 -22.63
N LEU A 79 22.62 -5.88 -22.63
CA LEU A 79 22.58 -6.98 -23.58
C LEU A 79 22.51 -6.46 -25.02
N LEU A 80 21.66 -5.46 -25.26
CA LEU A 80 21.52 -4.82 -26.57
C LEU A 80 22.80 -4.09 -27.00
N SER A 81 23.51 -3.42 -26.09
CA SER A 81 24.81 -2.81 -26.41
C SER A 81 25.81 -3.86 -26.89
N THR A 82 25.94 -4.97 -26.15
CA THR A 82 26.87 -6.04 -26.53
C THR A 82 26.50 -6.69 -27.86
N GLU A 83 25.22 -6.83 -28.19
CA GLU A 83 24.79 -7.30 -29.52
C GLU A 83 25.28 -6.37 -30.63
N ASN A 84 25.12 -5.05 -30.46
CA ASN A 84 25.53 -4.06 -31.46
C ASN A 84 27.06 -3.91 -31.56
N ASP A 85 27.82 -4.16 -30.49
CA ASP A 85 29.28 -4.02 -30.47
C ASP A 85 30.01 -5.20 -31.15
N VAL A 86 29.34 -6.35 -31.32
CA VAL A 86 29.92 -7.59 -31.88
C VAL A 86 29.55 -7.80 -33.36
N VAL A 87 28.64 -6.98 -33.90
CA VAL A 87 28.26 -6.92 -35.32
C VAL A 87 29.01 -5.79 -36.01
#